data_AF-A0A7X7QFC6-F1
#
_entry.id   AF-A0A7X7QFC6-F1
#
_cell.length_a   1.000
_cell.length_b   1.000
_cell.length_c   1.000
_cell.angle_alpha   90.00
_cell.angle_beta   90.00
_cell.angle_gamma   90.00
#
_symmetry.space_group_name_H-M   'P 1'
#
loop_
_entity.id
_entity.type
_entity.pdbx_description
1 polymer ?
#
loop_
_entity_poly.entity_id
_entity_poly.type
_entity_poly.pdbx_seq_one_letter_code
_entity_poly.pdbx_strand_id
1 'polypeptide(L)'
;IPTNVISITDGQIFLQSDLFNADQRPAVDVGISVSRVGGSAQVKAMKKVSGTLKLDLAQFRSLEAFAMFASDLDPASRAQLNRGARLLELLKQPQYSPYPVEDQVASIWAGTKGKLDDVPVEDVRRFESELIDHLRRNTEVLSTIASTGNLDDATEESLATAVDAFREGFLLADGTPLVGRDTAEDEVEVDQEQIVKQKKG
;
A
#
# COMPACT_ATOMS: atom_id res chain seq x y z
N ILE A 1 7.56 11.83 30.86
CA ILE A 1 6.15 11.37 30.67
C ILE A 1 6.04 10.40 29.49
N PRO A 2 6.46 10.73 28.25
CA PRO A 2 6.31 9.81 27.09
C PRO A 2 7.02 8.47 27.27
N THR A 3 8.26 8.46 27.77
CA THR A 3 9.04 7.23 28.04
C THR A 3 8.31 6.26 28.98
N ASN A 4 7.63 6.79 30.01
CA ASN A 4 6.89 5.97 30.96
C ASN A 4 5.66 5.35 30.29
N VAL A 5 4.92 6.13 29.48
CA VAL A 5 3.75 5.61 28.75
C VAL A 5 4.17 4.53 27.75
N ILE A 6 5.28 4.72 27.04
CA ILE A 6 5.83 3.70 26.12
C ILE A 6 6.15 2.40 26.86
N SER A 7 6.68 2.46 28.09
CA SER A 7 6.94 1.24 28.86
C SER A 7 5.67 0.52 29.31
N ILE A 8 4.58 1.25 29.56
CA ILE A 8 3.32 0.71 30.09
C ILE A 8 2.43 0.11 29.00
N THR A 9 2.34 0.73 27.81
CA THR A 9 1.41 0.28 26.76
C THR A 9 1.94 -0.90 25.96
N ASP A 10 1.03 -1.76 25.49
CA ASP A 10 1.34 -2.93 24.65
C ASP A 10 1.60 -2.60 23.17
N GLY A 11 1.70 -1.31 22.84
CA GLY A 11 1.92 -0.84 21.49
C GLY A 11 1.82 0.68 21.43
N GLN A 12 2.30 1.23 20.33
CA GLN A 12 2.33 2.66 20.07
C GLN A 12 2.04 2.91 18.60
N ILE A 13 1.15 3.87 18.35
CA ILE A 13 0.91 4.45 17.03
C ILE A 13 1.53 5.83 17.07
N PHE A 14 2.63 6.01 16.34
CA PHE A 14 3.31 7.29 16.21
C PHE A 14 2.75 8.04 15.01
N LEU A 15 2.26 9.25 15.25
CA LEU A 15 1.82 10.17 14.20
C LEU A 15 2.89 11.22 13.97
N GLN A 16 3.29 11.44 12.73
CA GLN A 16 4.30 12.43 12.36
C GLN A 16 3.70 13.57 11.55
N SER A 17 4.10 14.80 11.87
CA SER A 17 3.67 16.00 11.14
C SER A 17 4.14 15.99 9.70
N ASP A 18 5.34 15.48 9.43
CA ASP A 18 5.92 15.48 8.08
C ASP A 18 5.10 14.58 7.13
N LEU A 19 4.69 13.39 7.59
CA LEU A 19 3.77 12.52 6.86
C LEU A 19 2.41 13.18 6.61
N PHE A 20 1.88 13.89 7.61
CA PHE A 20 0.62 14.61 7.46
C PHE A 20 0.70 15.74 6.43
N ASN A 21 1.83 16.46 6.40
CA ASN A 21 2.11 17.55 5.47
C ASN A 21 2.37 17.04 4.04
N ALA A 22 2.92 15.82 3.90
CA ALA A 22 3.07 15.10 2.64
C ALA A 22 1.78 14.37 2.18
N ASP A 23 0.64 14.70 2.77
CA ASP A 23 -0.68 14.12 2.48
C ASP A 23 -0.79 12.60 2.71
N GLN A 24 0.11 12.02 3.52
CA GLN A 24 -0.05 10.66 4.03
C GLN A 24 -1.01 10.69 5.24
N ARG A 25 -2.25 10.28 5.01
CA ARG A 25 -3.32 10.31 6.01
C ARG A 25 -4.03 8.96 6.06
N PRO A 26 -4.08 8.26 7.21
CA PRO A 26 -3.51 8.63 8.51
C PRO A 26 -1.97 8.69 8.53
N ALA A 27 -1.42 9.66 9.27
CA ALA A 27 0.01 9.97 9.29
C ALA A 27 0.84 9.03 10.19
N VAL A 28 0.60 7.73 10.09
CA VAL A 28 1.23 6.70 10.92
C VAL A 28 2.63 6.39 10.42
N ASP A 29 3.63 6.53 11.29
CA ASP A 29 4.98 6.04 10.99
C ASP A 29 5.04 4.52 11.22
N VAL A 30 5.09 3.75 10.14
CA VAL A 30 5.11 2.28 10.17
C VAL A 30 6.42 1.70 10.72
N GLY A 31 7.53 2.45 10.61
CA GLY A 31 8.85 2.03 11.10
C GLY A 31 8.96 2.13 12.62
N ILE A 32 8.44 3.22 13.20
CA ILE A 32 8.50 3.48 14.64
C ILE A 32 7.30 2.88 15.38
N SER A 33 6.14 2.80 14.73
CA SER A 33 4.94 2.21 15.35
C SER A 33 5.07 0.70 15.55
N VAL A 34 4.63 0.23 16.72
CA VAL A 34 4.79 -1.16 17.15
C VAL A 34 3.52 -1.65 17.83
N SER A 35 3.19 -2.93 17.62
CA SER A 35 2.24 -3.68 18.44
C SER A 35 2.98 -4.88 19.06
N ARG A 36 2.97 -4.98 20.39
CA ARG A 36 3.57 -6.11 21.13
C ARG A 36 2.71 -7.37 21.04
N VAL A 37 1.40 -7.22 20.79
CA VAL A 37 0.47 -8.35 20.56
C VAL A 37 0.68 -8.95 19.17
N GLY A 38 1.04 -8.11 18.19
CA GLY A 38 1.33 -8.52 16.83
C GLY A 38 0.14 -9.16 16.11
N GLY A 39 0.42 -10.13 15.24
CA GLY A 39 -0.59 -10.82 14.42
C GLY A 39 -1.57 -11.69 15.22
N SER A 40 -1.41 -11.85 16.53
CA SER A 40 -2.37 -12.57 17.38
C SER A 40 -3.68 -11.79 17.56
N ALA A 41 -3.66 -10.46 17.35
CA ALA A 41 -4.85 -9.61 17.38
C ALA A 41 -5.58 -9.54 16.02
N GLN A 42 -5.07 -10.21 14.99
CA GLN A 42 -5.62 -10.17 13.63
C GLN A 42 -6.43 -11.42 13.31
N VAL A 43 -7.46 -11.24 12.47
CA VAL A 43 -8.11 -12.40 11.82
C VAL A 43 -7.11 -13.11 10.92
N LYS A 44 -7.31 -14.41 10.71
CA LYS A 44 -6.36 -15.25 9.95
C LYS A 44 -6.17 -14.74 8.52
N ALA A 45 -7.25 -14.27 7.88
CA ALA A 45 -7.18 -13.65 6.56
C ALA A 45 -6.23 -12.44 6.53
N MET A 46 -6.40 -11.49 7.46
CA MET A 46 -5.55 -10.31 7.58
C MET A 46 -4.10 -10.68 7.86
N LYS A 47 -3.87 -11.63 8.77
CA LYS A 47 -2.51 -12.11 9.08
C LYS A 47 -1.82 -12.74 7.86
N LYS A 48 -2.57 -13.47 7.01
CA LYS A 48 -2.05 -14.08 5.77
C LYS A 48 -1.54 -13.02 4.80
N VAL A 49 -2.27 -11.91 4.67
CA VAL A 49 -1.97 -10.87 3.66
C VAL A 49 -1.04 -9.77 4.18
N SER A 50 -1.11 -9.39 5.45
CA SER A 50 -0.32 -8.27 6.00
C SER A 50 1.05 -8.69 6.54
N GLY A 51 1.43 -9.97 6.41
CA GLY A 51 2.63 -10.52 7.05
C GLY A 51 3.94 -9.88 6.60
N THR A 52 4.06 -9.55 5.31
CA THR A 52 5.26 -8.91 4.73
C THR A 52 5.14 -7.39 4.65
N LEU A 53 3.92 -6.84 4.73
CA LEU A 53 3.64 -5.42 4.49
C LEU A 53 4.53 -4.47 5.29
N LYS A 54 4.77 -4.74 6.58
CA LYS A 54 5.64 -3.91 7.42
C LYS A 54 7.11 -3.95 6.94
N LEU A 55 7.58 -5.12 6.52
CA LEU A 55 8.94 -5.29 6.00
C LEU A 55 9.08 -4.59 4.64
N ASP A 56 8.09 -4.75 3.77
CA ASP A 56 8.07 -4.15 2.43
C ASP A 56 8.12 -2.61 2.51
N LEU A 57 7.31 -2.01 3.39
CA LEU A 57 7.31 -0.56 3.63
C LEU A 57 8.59 -0.05 4.30
N ALA A 58 9.18 -0.83 5.21
CA ALA A 58 10.44 -0.47 5.83
C ALA A 58 11.59 -0.47 4.81
N GLN A 59 11.62 -1.48 3.93
CA GLN A 59 12.60 -1.55 2.85
C GLN A 59 12.37 -0.45 1.82
N PHE A 60 11.12 -0.14 1.47
CA PHE A 60 10.79 1.00 0.61
C PHE A 60 11.38 2.31 1.15
N ARG A 61 11.15 2.65 2.43
CA ARG A 61 11.70 3.89 3.02
C ARG A 61 13.23 3.92 2.99
N SER A 62 13.88 2.76 3.18
CA SER A 62 15.34 2.69 3.09
C SER A 62 15.86 2.90 1.66
N LEU A 63 15.13 2.38 0.66
CA LEU A 63 15.47 2.55 -0.76
C LEU A 63 15.16 3.96 -1.25
N GLU A 64 14.06 4.57 -0.82
CA GLU A 64 13.68 5.94 -1.13
C GLU A 64 14.78 6.92 -0.69
N ALA A 65 15.25 6.79 0.55
CA ALA A 65 16.36 7.60 1.05
C ALA A 65 17.67 7.38 0.27
N PHE A 66 17.92 6.15 -0.22
CA PHE A 66 19.11 5.85 -1.03
C PHE A 66 18.98 6.40 -2.47
N ALA A 67 17.79 6.30 -3.04
CA ALA A 67 17.47 6.75 -4.39
C ALA A 67 17.64 8.26 -4.57
N MET A 68 17.44 9.06 -3.50
CA MET A 68 17.73 10.50 -3.54
C MET A 68 19.20 10.82 -3.85
N PHE A 69 20.11 9.88 -3.60
CA PHE A 69 21.56 10.07 -3.79
C PHE A 69 22.16 9.23 -4.92
N ALA A 70 21.39 8.27 -5.46
CA ALA A 70 21.85 7.35 -6.49
C ALA A 70 21.29 7.76 -7.86
N SER A 71 22.15 7.87 -8.87
CA SER A 71 21.74 8.22 -10.24
C SER A 71 21.14 7.04 -11.02
N ASP A 72 21.48 5.81 -10.62
CA ASP A 72 20.98 4.59 -11.25
C ASP A 72 20.63 3.56 -10.17
N LEU A 73 19.41 3.06 -10.24
CA LEU A 73 18.91 1.94 -9.45
C LEU A 73 18.86 0.71 -10.35
N ASP A 74 19.28 -0.44 -9.82
CA ASP A 74 19.07 -1.71 -10.51
C ASP A 74 17.56 -2.02 -10.65
N PRO A 75 17.15 -2.86 -11.62
CA PRO A 75 15.74 -3.14 -11.88
C PRO A 75 14.96 -3.69 -10.67
N ALA A 76 15.61 -4.46 -9.79
CA ALA A 76 14.94 -5.02 -8.62
C ALA A 76 14.67 -3.93 -7.58
N SER A 77 15.65 -3.06 -7.31
CA SER A 77 15.47 -1.89 -6.44
C SER A 77 14.39 -0.94 -6.98
N ARG A 78 14.33 -0.74 -8.32
CA ARG A 78 13.28 0.07 -8.96
C ARG A 78 11.89 -0.54 -8.78
N ALA A 79 11.74 -1.84 -9.05
CA ALA A 79 10.46 -2.53 -8.86
C ALA A 79 9.98 -2.44 -7.40
N GLN A 80 10.91 -2.54 -6.45
CA GLN A 80 10.61 -2.42 -5.04
C GLN A 80 10.19 -1.00 -4.63
N LEU A 81 10.86 0.02 -5.17
CA LEU A 81 10.48 1.43 -4.98
C LEU A 81 9.06 1.67 -5.53
N ASN A 82 8.80 1.23 -6.76
CA ASN A 82 7.51 1.38 -7.43
C ASN A 82 6.37 0.71 -6.65
N ARG A 83 6.59 -0.51 -6.16
CA ARG A 83 5.60 -1.21 -5.32
C ARG A 83 5.37 -0.50 -4.00
N GLY A 84 6.43 -0.06 -3.33
CA GLY A 84 6.31 0.63 -2.04
C GLY A 84 5.55 1.96 -2.13
N ALA A 85 5.74 2.72 -3.21
CA ALA A 85 4.96 3.93 -3.46
C ALA A 85 3.46 3.65 -3.58
N ARG A 86 3.09 2.60 -4.32
CA ARG A 86 1.69 2.14 -4.47
C ARG A 86 1.11 1.62 -3.17
N LEU A 87 1.90 0.90 -2.37
CA LEU A 87 1.49 0.44 -1.03
C LEU A 87 1.26 1.63 -0.07
N LEU A 88 2.07 2.68 -0.13
CA LEU A 88 1.83 3.89 0.68
C LEU A 88 0.55 4.60 0.27
N GLU A 89 0.30 4.72 -1.03
CA GLU A 89 -0.94 5.33 -1.55
C GLU A 89 -2.18 4.51 -1.17
N LEU A 90 -2.09 3.18 -1.26
CA LEU A 90 -3.14 2.25 -0.85
C LEU A 90 -3.51 2.41 0.63
N LEU A 91 -2.55 2.75 1.49
CA LEU A 91 -2.78 2.95 2.92
C LEU A 91 -3.34 4.33 3.27
N LYS A 92 -3.55 5.21 2.29
CA LYS A 92 -4.22 6.49 2.52
C LYS A 92 -5.73 6.27 2.64
N GLN A 93 -6.31 6.85 3.68
CA GLN A 93 -7.74 6.72 3.96
C GLN A 93 -8.33 8.06 4.40
N PRO A 94 -9.42 8.52 3.77
CA PRO A 94 -10.10 9.74 4.17
C PRO A 94 -10.75 9.60 5.56
N GLN A 95 -10.90 10.73 6.23
CA GLN A 95 -11.53 10.78 7.55
C GLN A 95 -12.99 10.32 7.46
N TYR A 96 -13.45 9.57 8.47
CA TYR A 96 -14.82 9.06 8.59
C TYR A 96 -15.24 8.02 7.54
N SER A 97 -14.29 7.41 6.83
CA SER A 97 -14.56 6.36 5.85
C SER A 97 -13.93 5.02 6.26
N PRO A 98 -14.31 4.41 7.39
CA PRO A 98 -13.72 3.15 7.85
C PRO A 98 -14.02 2.02 6.86
N TYR A 99 -13.03 1.14 6.65
CA TYR A 99 -13.21 -0.05 5.81
C TYR A 99 -13.52 -1.27 6.69
N PRO A 100 -14.51 -2.10 6.32
CA PRO A 100 -14.65 -3.46 6.83
C PRO A 100 -13.38 -4.30 6.66
N VAL A 101 -13.22 -5.34 7.48
CA VAL A 101 -11.99 -6.16 7.47
C VAL A 101 -11.83 -6.91 6.16
N GLU A 102 -12.92 -7.41 5.59
CA GLU A 102 -12.97 -8.08 4.30
C GLU A 102 -12.46 -7.19 3.16
N ASP A 103 -12.81 -5.90 3.17
CA ASP A 103 -12.37 -4.94 2.17
C ASP A 103 -10.89 -4.62 2.34
N GLN A 104 -10.43 -4.44 3.58
CA GLN A 104 -9.00 -4.25 3.89
C GLN A 104 -8.17 -5.46 3.45
N VAL A 105 -8.67 -6.68 3.65
CA VAL A 105 -7.99 -7.91 3.22
C VAL A 105 -7.84 -7.93 1.70
N ALA A 106 -8.90 -7.63 0.95
CA ALA A 106 -8.85 -7.61 -0.51
C ALA A 106 -7.89 -6.52 -1.04
N SER A 107 -7.94 -5.32 -0.47
CA SER A 107 -7.05 -4.21 -0.79
C SER A 107 -5.58 -4.57 -0.54
N ILE A 108 -5.23 -4.99 0.68
CA ILE A 108 -3.86 -5.36 1.04
C ILE A 108 -3.37 -6.56 0.22
N TRP A 109 -4.24 -7.53 -0.06
CA TRP A 109 -3.90 -8.67 -0.91
C TRP A 109 -3.50 -8.21 -2.32
N ALA A 110 -4.26 -7.31 -2.94
CA ALA A 110 -3.95 -6.80 -4.27
C ALA A 110 -2.59 -6.08 -4.31
N GLY A 111 -2.30 -5.25 -3.30
CA GLY A 111 -1.01 -4.57 -3.20
C GLY A 111 0.17 -5.52 -2.95
N THR A 112 0.03 -6.45 -2.01
CA THR A 112 1.12 -7.37 -1.63
C THR A 112 1.42 -8.43 -2.69
N LYS A 113 0.43 -8.81 -3.52
CA LYS A 113 0.61 -9.71 -4.66
C LYS A 113 1.07 -9.01 -5.94
N GLY A 114 1.30 -7.69 -5.89
CA GLY A 114 1.78 -6.92 -7.04
C GLY A 114 0.73 -6.70 -8.14
N LYS A 115 -0.57 -6.82 -7.82
CA LYS A 115 -1.65 -6.54 -8.79
C LYS A 115 -1.83 -5.06 -9.09
N LEU A 116 -1.15 -4.20 -8.32
CA LEU A 116 -1.11 -2.76 -8.48
C LEU A 116 0.18 -2.26 -9.15
N ASP A 117 1.16 -3.13 -9.43
CA ASP A 117 2.51 -2.72 -9.85
C ASP A 117 2.52 -1.93 -11.17
N ASP A 118 1.53 -2.13 -12.03
CA ASP A 118 1.31 -1.43 -13.30
C ASP A 118 0.27 -0.30 -13.24
N VAL A 119 -0.35 -0.08 -12.07
CA VAL A 119 -1.29 1.03 -11.86
C VAL A 119 -0.49 2.30 -11.55
N PRO A 120 -0.71 3.42 -12.27
CA PRO A 120 -0.13 4.71 -11.92
C PRO A 120 -0.49 5.12 -10.49
N VAL A 121 0.43 5.77 -9.77
CA VAL A 121 0.26 6.07 -8.34
C VAL A 121 -0.99 6.92 -8.10
N GLU A 122 -1.28 7.89 -8.96
CA GLU A 122 -2.46 8.75 -8.89
C GLU A 122 -3.80 7.98 -8.98
N ASP A 123 -3.80 6.82 -9.63
CA ASP A 123 -5.00 6.02 -9.88
C ASP A 123 -5.19 4.88 -8.85
N VAL A 124 -4.21 4.61 -8.00
CA VAL A 124 -4.25 3.51 -7.01
C VAL A 124 -5.50 3.57 -6.12
N ARG A 125 -5.84 4.75 -5.58
CA ARG A 125 -7.02 4.87 -4.69
C ARG A 125 -8.34 4.67 -5.44
N ARG A 126 -8.40 5.14 -6.68
CA ARG A 126 -9.58 4.96 -7.53
C ARG A 126 -9.75 3.49 -7.86
N PHE A 127 -8.66 2.85 -8.28
CA PHE A 127 -8.59 1.41 -8.49
C PHE A 127 -9.06 0.64 -7.25
N GLU A 128 -8.58 0.97 -6.04
CA GLU A 128 -8.99 0.31 -4.80
C GLU A 128 -10.51 0.42 -4.58
N SER A 129 -11.06 1.63 -4.67
CA SER A 129 -12.49 1.87 -4.45
C SER A 129 -13.37 1.14 -5.46
N GLU A 130 -13.00 1.17 -6.74
CA GLU A 130 -13.73 0.51 -7.81
C GLU A 130 -13.59 -1.01 -7.75
N LEU A 131 -12.42 -1.52 -7.36
CA LEU A 131 -12.19 -2.95 -7.16
C LEU A 131 -13.07 -3.48 -6.02
N ILE A 132 -13.10 -2.81 -4.87
CA ILE A 132 -13.94 -3.21 -3.75
C ILE A 132 -15.41 -3.23 -4.17
N ASP A 133 -15.87 -2.22 -4.90
CA ASP A 133 -17.23 -2.17 -5.43
C ASP A 133 -17.51 -3.28 -6.44
N HIS A 134 -16.54 -3.62 -7.30
CA HIS A 134 -16.65 -4.73 -8.24
C HIS A 134 -16.77 -6.07 -7.49
N LEU A 135 -15.93 -6.31 -6.47
CA LEU A 135 -15.96 -7.53 -5.68
C LEU A 135 -17.30 -7.68 -4.95
N ARG A 136 -17.85 -6.59 -4.39
CA ARG A 136 -19.17 -6.58 -3.72
C ARG A 136 -20.32 -6.95 -4.64
N ARG A 137 -20.25 -6.57 -5.93
CA ARG A 137 -21.34 -6.78 -6.88
C ARG A 137 -21.26 -8.11 -7.62
N ASN A 138 -20.06 -8.61 -7.86
CA ASN A 138 -19.82 -9.71 -8.79
C ASN A 138 -19.33 -11.00 -8.10
N THR A 139 -19.00 -10.96 -6.80
CA THR A 139 -18.43 -12.12 -6.11
C THR A 139 -18.97 -12.28 -4.68
N GLU A 140 -18.79 -13.48 -4.12
CA GLU A 140 -19.08 -13.78 -2.71
C GLU A 140 -17.80 -13.82 -1.84
N VAL A 141 -16.67 -13.37 -2.38
CA VAL A 141 -15.36 -13.43 -1.71
C VAL A 141 -15.38 -12.63 -0.41
N LEU A 142 -15.89 -11.39 -0.46
CA LEU A 142 -15.93 -10.50 0.70
C LEU A 142 -16.85 -11.06 1.80
N SER A 143 -18.02 -11.60 1.44
CA SER A 143 -18.91 -12.27 2.40
C SER A 143 -18.31 -13.54 3.01
N THR A 144 -17.52 -14.28 2.22
CA THR A 144 -16.81 -15.48 2.70
C THR A 144 -15.73 -15.10 3.70
N ILE A 145 -14.96 -14.04 3.43
CA ILE A 145 -13.94 -13.54 4.36
C ILE A 145 -14.59 -13.00 5.63
N ALA A 146 -15.68 -12.23 5.53
CA ALA A 146 -16.39 -11.67 6.66
C ALA A 146 -16.96 -12.74 7.60
N SER A 147 -17.50 -13.84 7.03
CA SER A 147 -18.11 -14.93 7.80
C SER A 147 -17.09 -15.90 8.39
N THR A 148 -16.05 -16.25 7.65
CA THR A 148 -15.08 -17.27 8.07
C THR A 148 -13.86 -16.69 8.79
N GLY A 149 -13.55 -15.41 8.56
CA GLY A 149 -12.31 -14.76 9.01
C GLY A 149 -11.04 -15.34 8.36
N ASN A 150 -11.19 -16.16 7.31
CA ASN A 150 -10.12 -16.88 6.63
C ASN A 150 -10.07 -16.52 5.14
N LEU A 151 -8.88 -16.64 4.56
CA LEU A 151 -8.64 -16.60 3.13
C LEU A 151 -8.03 -17.95 2.75
N ASP A 152 -8.88 -18.94 2.52
CA ASP A 152 -8.45 -20.25 2.04
C ASP A 152 -8.04 -20.17 0.57
N ASP A 153 -7.43 -21.24 0.06
CA ASP A 153 -6.81 -21.20 -1.27
C ASP A 153 -7.88 -21.10 -2.38
N ALA A 154 -9.08 -21.65 -2.17
CA ALA A 154 -10.20 -21.51 -3.09
C ALA A 154 -10.74 -20.07 -3.14
N THR A 155 -10.89 -19.43 -1.98
CA THR A 155 -11.30 -18.01 -1.92
C THR A 155 -10.22 -17.09 -2.46
N GLU A 156 -8.94 -17.41 -2.24
CA GLU A 156 -7.81 -16.66 -2.81
C GLU A 156 -7.76 -16.77 -4.34
N GLU A 157 -8.01 -17.95 -4.91
CA GLU A 157 -8.07 -18.14 -6.36
C GLU A 157 -9.28 -17.39 -6.97
N SER A 158 -10.43 -17.43 -6.30
CA SER A 158 -11.60 -16.65 -6.70
C SER A 158 -11.34 -15.14 -6.66
N LEU A 159 -10.67 -14.66 -5.59
CA LEU A 159 -10.25 -13.26 -5.47
C LEU A 159 -9.28 -12.88 -6.60
N ALA A 160 -8.29 -13.72 -6.88
CA ALA A 160 -7.32 -13.47 -7.95
C ALA A 160 -7.99 -13.36 -9.32
N THR A 161 -8.90 -14.28 -9.63
CA THR A 161 -9.68 -14.27 -10.88
C THR A 161 -10.52 -13.01 -11.01
N ALA A 162 -11.19 -12.61 -9.92
CA ALA A 162 -12.03 -11.42 -9.93
C ALA A 162 -11.21 -10.12 -10.06
N VAL A 163 -10.05 -10.04 -9.41
CA VAL A 163 -9.13 -8.91 -9.54
C VAL A 163 -8.59 -8.82 -10.97
N ASP A 164 -8.20 -9.94 -11.57
CA ASP A 164 -7.70 -9.95 -12.95
C ASP A 164 -8.81 -9.57 -13.95
N ALA A 165 -10.03 -10.06 -13.78
CA ALA A 165 -11.17 -9.66 -14.59
C ALA A 165 -11.51 -8.16 -14.44
N PHE A 166 -11.40 -7.61 -13.23
CA PHE A 166 -11.56 -6.17 -13.00
C PHE A 166 -10.46 -5.36 -13.69
N ARG A 167 -9.19 -5.80 -13.60
CA ARG A 167 -8.04 -5.13 -14.22
C ARG A 167 -8.19 -5.00 -15.74
N GLU A 168 -8.72 -6.01 -16.41
CA GLU A 168 -9.01 -5.96 -17.86
C GLU A 168 -10.03 -4.88 -18.23
N GLY A 169 -10.96 -4.56 -17.33
CA GLY A 169 -12.00 -3.54 -17.54
C GLY A 169 -11.67 -2.16 -16.99
N PHE A 170 -10.58 -2.01 -16.23
CA PHE A 170 -10.23 -0.74 -15.59
C PHE A 170 -9.61 0.24 -16.58
N LEU A 171 -10.14 1.46 -16.58
CA LEU A 171 -9.62 2.58 -17.38
C LEU A 171 -8.90 3.57 -16.47
N LEU A 172 -7.70 3.96 -16.87
CA LEU A 172 -6.92 5.01 -16.24
C LEU A 172 -7.60 6.38 -16.39
N ALA A 173 -7.11 7.38 -15.66
CA ALA A 173 -7.73 8.72 -15.65
C ALA A 173 -7.70 9.39 -17.04
N ASP A 174 -6.75 8.99 -17.87
CA ASP A 174 -6.58 9.40 -19.27
C ASP A 174 -7.50 8.62 -20.25
N GLY A 175 -8.26 7.65 -19.75
CA GLY A 175 -9.16 6.79 -20.54
C GLY A 175 -8.47 5.63 -21.25
N THR A 176 -7.18 5.40 -21.02
CA THR A 176 -6.46 4.24 -21.55
C THR A 176 -6.73 2.99 -20.71
N PRO A 177 -6.77 1.80 -21.33
CA PRO A 177 -6.90 0.55 -20.57
C PRO A 177 -5.62 0.29 -19.78
N LEU A 178 -5.78 -0.21 -18.55
CA LEU A 178 -4.66 -0.61 -17.70
C LEU A 178 -3.85 -1.74 -18.35
N VAL A 179 -4.54 -2.78 -18.82
CA VAL A 179 -3.90 -3.96 -19.42
C VAL A 179 -3.53 -3.66 -20.88
N GLY A 180 -2.25 -3.83 -21.21
CA GLY A 180 -1.72 -3.65 -22.57
C GLY A 180 -1.03 -2.30 -22.83
N ARG A 181 -0.84 -1.47 -21.80
CA ARG A 181 -0.04 -0.25 -21.82
C ARG A 181 1.46 -0.55 -21.65
N ASP A 182 2.32 0.28 -22.24
CA ASP A 182 3.76 0.31 -21.93
C ASP A 182 3.97 1.03 -20.58
N THR A 183 4.40 0.31 -19.55
CA THR A 183 4.51 0.80 -18.16
C THR A 183 5.76 1.67 -17.90
N ALA A 184 6.46 2.11 -18.95
CA ALA A 184 7.73 2.84 -18.83
C ALA A 184 7.54 4.28 -18.31
N GLU A 185 6.33 4.83 -18.37
CA GLU A 185 6.03 6.22 -17.99
C GLU A 185 5.63 6.37 -16.51
N ASP A 186 5.30 5.27 -15.82
CA ASP A 186 4.74 5.30 -14.45
C ASP A 186 5.83 5.08 -13.36
N GLU A 187 7.09 5.41 -13.70
CA GLU A 187 8.24 5.31 -12.80
C GLU A 187 8.23 6.44 -11.75
N VAL A 188 8.52 6.08 -10.50
CA VAL A 188 8.56 7.06 -9.40
C VAL A 188 9.74 8.01 -9.62
N GLU A 189 9.45 9.28 -9.91
CA GLU A 189 10.44 10.35 -9.98
C GLU A 189 10.94 10.67 -8.56
N VAL A 190 12.22 10.43 -8.30
CA VAL A 190 12.85 10.76 -7.01
C VAL A 190 13.42 12.17 -7.11
N ASP A 191 12.76 13.12 -6.45
CA ASP A 191 13.16 14.53 -6.44
C ASP A 191 14.56 14.68 -5.83
N GLN A 192 15.57 14.90 -6.68
CA GLN A 192 16.93 15.20 -6.22
C GLN A 192 17.01 16.70 -5.86
N GLU A 193 17.10 17.03 -4.57
CA GLU A 193 17.43 18.39 -4.17
C GLU A 193 18.85 18.75 -4.67
N GLN A 194 18.94 19.45 -5.80
CA GLN A 194 20.20 20.00 -6.28
C GLN A 194 20.67 21.11 -5.32
N ILE A 195 21.71 20.81 -4.53
CA ILE A 195 22.39 21.82 -3.71
C ILE A 195 23.09 22.82 -4.65
N VAL A 196 22.39 23.90 -5.02
CA VAL A 196 22.99 25.01 -5.76
C VAL A 196 23.99 25.70 -4.84
N LYS A 197 25.29 25.45 -5.05
CA LYS A 197 26.39 26.18 -4.41
C LYS A 197 26.25 27.66 -4.76
N GLN A 198 25.70 28.45 -3.84
CA GLN A 198 25.75 29.92 -3.92
C GLN A 198 27.24 30.34 -3.88
N LYS A 199 27.78 30.76 -5.02
CA LYS A 199 29.09 31.45 -5.06
C LYS A 199 28.93 32.75 -4.28
N LYS A 200 29.50 32.80 -3.06
CA LYS A 200 29.78 34.07 -2.39
C LYS A 200 30.79 34.84 -3.24
N GLY A 201 30.33 35.96 -3.81
CA GLY A 201 31.19 37.03 -4.31
C GLY A 201 31.68 37.91 -3.18
#